data_AF-A0A0C3JP08-F1
#
_entry.id   AF-A0A0C3JP08-F1
#
_cell.length_a   1.000
_cell.length_b   1.000
_cell.length_c   1.000
_cell.angle_alpha   90.00
_cell.angle_beta   90.00
_cell.angle_gamma   90.00
#
_symmetry.space_group_name_H-M   'P 1'
#
loop_
_entity.id
_entity.type
_entity.pdbx_description
1 polymer ?
#
loop_
_entity_poly.entity_id
_entity_poly.type
_entity_poly.pdbx_seq_one_letter_code
_entity_poly.pdbx_strand_id
1 'polypeptide(L)'
;MEKSAQEQGKDYTIWAVSGDSVQNHIDKADVLLLGPQVRYMLPQLKKLGESKGVPVDVINTVHYGTCNGAEVLKSAEQLGHVS
;
A
#
# COMPACT_ATOMS: atom_id res chain seq x y z
N MET A 1 -10.53 2.26 0.70
CA MET A 1 -9.82 1.92 1.94
C MET A 1 -10.14 2.93 3.04
N GLU A 2 -10.07 4.24 2.79
CA GLU A 2 -10.39 5.31 3.76
C GLU A 2 -11.71 5.09 4.52
N LYS A 3 -12.82 4.82 3.81
CA LYS A 3 -14.11 4.50 4.43
C LYS A 3 -14.01 3.34 5.44
N SER A 4 -13.25 2.29 5.11
CA SER A 4 -13.09 1.13 5.99
C SER A 4 -12.21 1.44 7.20
N ALA A 5 -11.19 2.29 7.05
CA ALA A 5 -10.39 2.78 8.17
C ALA A 5 -11.28 3.61 9.12
N GLN A 6 -12.07 4.53 8.57
CA GLN A 6 -13.00 5.36 9.34
C GLN A 6 -14.05 4.53 10.09
N GLU A 7 -14.67 3.54 9.43
CA GLU A 7 -15.64 2.62 10.06
C GLU A 7 -15.02 1.79 11.20
N GLN A 8 -13.70 1.56 11.15
CA GLN A 8 -12.94 0.85 12.19
C GLN A 8 -12.32 1.78 13.23
N GLY A 9 -12.55 3.10 13.14
CA GLY A 9 -11.96 4.09 14.05
C GLY A 9 -10.43 4.21 13.93
N LYS A 10 -9.87 3.85 12.78
CA LYS A 10 -8.43 3.86 12.50
C LYS A 10 -8.01 5.19 11.89
N ASP A 11 -6.98 5.80 12.47
CA ASP A 11 -6.41 7.06 12.00
C ASP A 11 -5.31 6.80 10.97
N TYR A 12 -5.73 6.48 9.75
CA TYR A 12 -4.82 6.23 8.63
C TYR A 12 -4.95 7.31 7.57
N THR A 13 -3.79 7.77 7.08
CA THR A 13 -3.71 8.55 5.85
C THR A 13 -3.46 7.59 4.68
N ILE A 14 -4.39 7.53 3.72
CA ILE A 14 -4.28 6.65 2.55
C ILE A 14 -4.35 7.52 1.31
N TRP A 15 -3.35 7.44 0.44
CA TRP A 15 -3.31 8.22 -0.79
C TRP A 15 -2.71 7.42 -1.93
N ALA A 16 -2.97 7.87 -3.16
CA ALA A 16 -2.43 7.28 -4.37
C ALA A 16 -1.53 8.29 -5.09
N VAL A 17 -0.39 7.82 -5.60
CA VAL A 17 0.52 8.58 -6.45
C VAL A 17 0.85 7.78 -7.70
N SER A 18 1.36 8.47 -8.72
CA SER A 18 1.91 7.81 -9.90
C SER A 18 3.23 7.08 -9.57
N GLY A 19 3.57 6.04 -10.34
CA GLY A 19 4.73 5.19 -10.06
C GLY A 19 6.08 5.92 -10.11
N ASP A 20 6.21 6.93 -10.97
CA ASP A 20 7.35 7.83 -11.09
C ASP A 20 7.49 8.78 -9.89
N SER A 21 6.41 9.05 -9.15
CA SER A 21 6.40 9.94 -7.99
C SER A 21 6.70 9.23 -6.66
N VAL A 22 6.79 7.88 -6.64
CA VAL A 22 6.94 7.10 -5.40
C VAL A 22 8.16 7.53 -4.59
N GLN A 23 9.30 7.80 -5.25
CA GLN A 23 10.53 8.20 -4.56
C GLN A 23 10.39 9.47 -3.70
N ASN A 24 9.47 10.37 -4.09
CA ASN A 24 9.25 11.64 -3.39
C ASN A 24 8.27 11.51 -2.21
N HIS A 25 7.60 10.36 -2.08
CA HIS A 25 6.53 10.14 -1.12
C HIS A 25 6.80 9.00 -0.14
N ILE A 26 7.66 8.04 -0.49
CA ILE A 26 7.88 6.82 0.30
C ILE A 26 8.33 7.11 1.74
N ASP A 27 9.07 8.20 1.97
CA ASP A 27 9.51 8.62 3.31
C ASP A 27 8.37 9.02 4.25
N LYS A 28 7.14 9.16 3.74
CA LYS A 28 5.93 9.51 4.52
C LYS A 28 5.01 8.30 4.76
N ALA A 29 5.36 7.13 4.24
CA ALA A 29 4.50 5.95 4.24
C ALA A 29 5.08 4.86 5.14
N ASP A 30 4.22 4.24 5.94
CA ASP A 30 4.58 3.03 6.69
C ASP A 30 4.49 1.76 5.82
N VAL A 31 3.68 1.79 4.76
CA VAL A 31 3.45 0.67 3.83
C VAL A 31 3.25 1.21 2.41
N LEU A 32 3.82 0.52 1.41
CA LEU A 32 3.59 0.81 -0.01
C LEU A 32 2.88 -0.37 -0.70
N LEU A 33 1.72 -0.10 -1.29
CA LEU A 33 0.97 -1.07 -2.08
C LEU A 33 0.92 -0.69 -3.56
N LEU A 34 1.24 -1.63 -4.44
CA LEU A 34 1.16 -1.46 -5.89
C LEU A 34 -0.19 -1.96 -6.42
N GLY A 35 -0.79 -1.20 -7.33
CA GLY A 35 -1.88 -1.73 -8.16
C GLY A 35 -1.41 -2.92 -9.01
N PRO A 36 -2.25 -3.94 -9.26
CA PRO A 36 -1.87 -5.13 -10.02
C PRO A 36 -1.29 -4.83 -11.41
N GLN A 37 -1.78 -3.78 -12.07
CA GLN A 37 -1.39 -3.33 -13.40
C GLN A 37 0.07 -2.88 -13.50
N VAL A 38 0.69 -2.48 -12.38
CA VAL A 38 2.10 -2.04 -12.32
C VAL A 38 3.00 -3.03 -11.57
N ARG A 39 2.58 -4.30 -11.44
CA ARG A 39 3.35 -5.36 -10.76
C ARG A 39 4.80 -5.48 -11.28
N TYR A 40 5.07 -5.16 -12.54
CA TYR A 40 6.43 -5.19 -13.11
C TYR A 40 7.40 -4.25 -12.37
N MET A 41 6.91 -3.22 -11.68
CA MET A 41 7.71 -2.29 -10.87
C MET A 41 8.10 -2.85 -9.50
N LEU A 42 7.49 -3.95 -9.06
CA LEU A 42 7.69 -4.52 -7.72
C LEU A 42 9.16 -4.78 -7.37
N PRO A 43 10.01 -5.36 -8.25
CA PRO A 43 11.41 -5.61 -7.90
C PRO A 43 12.19 -4.32 -7.62
N GLN A 44 11.90 -3.24 -8.33
CA GLN A 44 12.52 -1.93 -8.12
C GLN A 44 12.02 -1.29 -6.82
N LEU A 45 10.70 -1.29 -6.61
CA LEU A 45 10.11 -0.64 -5.43
C LEU A 45 10.38 -1.41 -4.14
N LYS A 46 10.56 -2.74 -4.17
CA LYS A 46 11.03 -3.51 -3.01
C LYS A 46 12.43 -3.08 -2.57
N LYS A 47 13.38 -2.92 -3.51
CA LYS A 47 14.73 -2.41 -3.19
C LYS A 47 14.67 -1.00 -2.57
N LEU A 48 13.82 -0.14 -3.12
CA LEU A 48 13.62 1.20 -2.56
C LEU A 48 13.03 1.12 -1.14
N GLY A 49 11.98 0.33 -0.95
CA GLY A 49 11.34 0.12 0.34
C GLY A 49 12.28 -0.46 1.40
N GLU A 50 13.08 -1.46 1.05
CA GLU A 50 14.13 -2.02 1.91
C GLU A 50 15.11 -0.95 2.40
N SER A 51 15.55 -0.03 1.51
CA SER A 51 16.44 1.06 1.87
C SER A 51 15.82 2.12 2.81
N LYS A 52 14.49 2.14 2.89
CA LYS A 52 13.70 3.10 3.68
C LYS A 52 13.01 2.47 4.89
N GLY A 53 13.06 1.15 5.04
CA GLY A 53 12.29 0.42 6.06
C GLY A 53 10.79 0.35 5.78
N VAL A 54 10.37 0.53 4.52
CA VAL A 54 8.96 0.52 4.11
C VAL A 54 8.66 -0.79 3.37
N PRO A 55 7.84 -1.70 3.93
CA PRO A 55 7.47 -2.92 3.25
C PRO A 55 6.58 -2.65 2.03
N VAL A 56 6.80 -3.43 0.98
CA VAL A 56 6.20 -3.21 -0.34
C VAL A 56 5.59 -4.49 -0.89
N ASP A 57 4.33 -4.44 -1.31
CA ASP A 57 3.67 -5.57 -1.98
C ASP A 57 2.64 -5.12 -3.02
N VAL A 58 2.08 -6.08 -3.76
CA VAL A 58 1.04 -5.86 -4.77
C VAL A 58 -0.33 -6.17 -4.17
N ILE A 59 -1.29 -5.28 -4.40
CA ILE A 59 -2.68 -5.51 -4.01
C ILE A 59 -3.19 -6.79 -4.69
N ASN A 60 -3.92 -7.62 -3.93
CA ASN A 60 -4.60 -8.79 -4.49
C ASN A 60 -5.52 -8.36 -5.65
N THR A 61 -5.40 -9.02 -6.81
CA THR A 61 -6.13 -8.68 -8.04
C THR A 61 -7.65 -8.74 -7.85
N VAL A 62 -8.15 -9.71 -7.09
CA VAL A 62 -9.60 -9.85 -6.81
C VAL A 62 -10.08 -8.69 -5.95
N HIS A 63 -9.35 -8.35 -4.88
CA HIS A 63 -9.74 -7.26 -3.99
C HIS A 63 -9.66 -5.90 -4.68
N TYR A 64 -8.67 -5.71 -5.56
CA TYR A 64 -8.58 -4.53 -6.41
C TYR A 64 -9.76 -4.43 -7.37
N GLY A 65 -10.05 -5.50 -8.11
CA GLY A 65 -11.13 -5.51 -9.11
C GLY A 65 -12.54 -5.39 -8.51
N THR A 66 -12.72 -5.82 -7.27
CA THR A 66 -13.99 -5.70 -6.53
C THR A 66 -14.05 -4.46 -5.64
N CYS A 67 -13.04 -3.58 -5.69
CA CYS A 67 -12.92 -2.40 -4.84
C CYS A 67 -13.07 -2.70 -3.34
N ASN A 68 -12.64 -3.88 -2.89
CA ASN A 68 -12.79 -4.34 -1.51
C ASN A 68 -11.76 -3.66 -0.60
N GLY A 69 -12.05 -2.42 -0.20
CA GLY A 69 -11.15 -1.60 0.61
C GLY A 69 -10.85 -2.16 2.00
N ALA A 70 -11.72 -3.02 2.55
CA ALA A 70 -11.51 -3.62 3.87
C ALA A 70 -10.41 -4.70 3.83
N GLU A 71 -10.45 -5.60 2.84
CA GLU A 71 -9.42 -6.64 2.68
C GLU A 71 -8.07 -6.06 2.23
N VAL A 72 -8.07 -5.00 1.41
CA VAL A 72 -6.82 -4.30 1.06
C VAL A 72 -6.22 -3.63 2.29
N LEU A 73 -7.04 -3.01 3.14
CA LEU A 73 -6.55 -2.40 4.38
C LEU A 73 -5.95 -3.43 5.33
N LYS A 74 -6.63 -4.54 5.55
CA LYS A 74 -6.14 -5.65 6.38
C LYS A 74 -4.82 -6.22 5.85
N SER A 75 -4.67 -6.33 4.53
CA SER A 75 -3.41 -6.78 3.91
C SER A 75 -2.27 -5.79 4.18
N ALA A 76 -2.54 -4.48 4.16
CA ALA A 76 -1.56 -3.45 4.49
C ALA A 76 -1.08 -3.56 5.95
N GLU A 77 -2.01 -3.76 6.89
CA GLU A 77 -1.70 -3.89 8.33
C GLU A 77 -0.83 -5.12 8.61
N GLN A 78 -1.16 -6.25 7.99
CA GLN A 78 -0.38 -7.48 8.07
C GLN A 78 1.03 -7.31 7.52
N LEU A 79 1.19 -6.52 6.45
CA LEU A 79 2.45 -6.25 5.81
C LEU A 79 3.33 -5.29 6.63
N GLY A 80 2.74 -4.25 7.20
CA GLY A 80 3.43 -3.26 8.02
C GLY A 80 3.71 -3.68 9.46
N HIS A 81 3.19 -4.84 9.90
CA HIS A 81 3.14 -5.24 11.31
C HIS A 81 2.50 -4.17 12.23
N VAL A 82 1.60 -3.37 11.66
CA VAL A 82 0.90 -2.31 12.39
C VAL A 82 -0.16 -2.99 13.27
N SER A 83 0.00 -2.86 14.59
CA SER A 83 -0.90 -3.43 15.62
C SER A 83 -2.06 -2.50 15.94
#